data_AF-A0A6G7PTK4-F1
#
_entry.id   AF-A0A6G7PTK4-F1
#
_cell.length_a   1.000
_cell.length_b   1.000
_cell.length_c   1.000
_cell.angle_alpha   90.00
_cell.angle_beta   90.00
_cell.angle_gamma   90.00
#
_symmetry.space_group_name_H-M   'P 1'
#
loop_
_entity.id
_entity.type
_entity.pdbx_description
1 polymer ?
#
loop_
_entity_poly.entity_id
_entity_poly.type
_entity_poly.pdbx_seq_one_letter_code
_entity_poly.pdbx_strand_id
1 'polypeptide(L)'
;MREFLKITLNLFVISLVAAAILGFVFLKTEAARKANEKARKEEAMVRLLGLSAGDKAKVHFVNIYRYLIETSGKTLIGYLFETRKGPAFVVLTPEGNLRMLEYLDISAKDLEDETSREEAIKKKLGAGERLTFTDNYIVATLNGQRLGYFILGRTQGFKTWIKMMIALSPDYTLKGLEILEQEEDPGLGGEIEKEYFKNQFIGKTLRRLMTLKVIKRPLPEEYRRCLERSRWPKLGLSPEEAQRLCQQYVNDDIYAITGATISSTRVTEGVKRLVKAFVHRMELIDHLIKQKGLEVPF
;
A
#
# COMPACT_ATOMS: atom_id res chain seq x y z
N MET A 1 0.89 -50.60 26.41
CA MET A 1 2.06 -49.93 25.78
C MET A 1 2.11 -50.09 24.26
N ARG A 2 2.04 -51.31 23.70
CA ARG A 2 2.09 -51.52 22.23
C ARG A 2 0.98 -50.78 21.45
N GLU A 3 -0.25 -50.77 21.96
CA GLU A 3 -1.36 -50.05 21.31
C GLU A 3 -1.15 -48.53 21.28
N PHE A 4 -0.74 -47.95 22.41
CA PHE A 4 -0.37 -46.53 22.47
C PHE A 4 0.77 -46.17 21.51
N LEU A 5 1.78 -47.05 21.39
CA LEU A 5 2.88 -46.84 20.45
C LEU A 5 2.40 -46.91 18.98
N LYS A 6 1.49 -47.83 18.65
CA LYS A 6 0.87 -47.97 17.33
C LYS A 6 0.03 -46.74 16.95
N ILE A 7 -0.79 -46.25 17.89
CA ILE A 7 -1.60 -45.03 17.67
C ILE A 7 -0.70 -43.82 17.44
N THR A 8 0.35 -43.66 18.27
CA THR A 8 1.31 -42.57 18.14
C THR A 8 2.04 -42.61 16.80
N LEU A 9 2.50 -43.80 16.39
CA LEU A 9 3.18 -43.98 15.10
C LEU A 9 2.24 -43.68 13.92
N ASN A 10 1.00 -44.14 13.97
CA ASN A 10 0.02 -43.85 12.93
C ASN A 10 -0.26 -42.35 12.81
N LEU A 11 -0.45 -41.65 13.94
CA LEU A 11 -0.67 -40.20 13.94
C LEU A 11 0.55 -39.44 13.41
N PHE A 12 1.76 -39.89 13.76
CA PHE A 12 3.01 -39.34 13.22
C PHE A 12 3.09 -39.50 11.69
N VAL A 13 2.81 -40.70 11.18
CA VAL A 13 2.83 -40.98 9.73
C VAL A 13 1.79 -40.14 9.00
N ILE A 14 0.56 -40.04 9.52
CA ILE A 14 -0.50 -39.20 8.93
C ILE A 14 -0.06 -37.73 8.88
N SER A 15 0.51 -37.23 9.97
CA SER A 15 0.99 -35.84 10.06
C SER A 15 2.13 -35.58 9.07
N LEU A 16 3.05 -36.53 8.91
CA LEU A 16 4.18 -36.44 7.98
C LEU A 16 3.71 -36.44 6.53
N VAL A 17 2.75 -37.31 6.18
CA VAL A 17 2.13 -37.34 4.85
C VAL A 17 1.38 -36.04 4.56
N ALA A 18 0.59 -35.53 5.52
CA ALA A 18 -0.12 -34.26 5.38
C ALA A 18 0.85 -33.07 5.17
N ALA A 19 1.93 -33.02 5.95
CA ALA A 19 2.97 -32.00 5.80
C ALA A 19 3.67 -32.08 4.44
N ALA A 20 3.96 -33.29 3.94
CA ALA A 20 4.57 -33.49 2.63
C ALA A 20 3.64 -33.03 1.49
N ILE A 21 2.34 -33.35 1.57
CA ILE A 21 1.35 -32.91 0.58
C ILE A 21 1.23 -31.39 0.60
N LEU A 22 1.08 -30.76 1.77
CA LEU A 22 0.99 -29.31 1.90
C LEU A 22 2.26 -28.61 1.39
N GLY A 23 3.44 -29.12 1.74
CA GLY A 23 4.71 -28.59 1.27
C GLY A 23 4.87 -28.69 -0.24
N PHE A 24 4.48 -29.81 -0.85
CA PHE A 24 4.53 -29.99 -2.30
C PHE A 24 3.59 -29.03 -3.04
N VAL A 25 2.34 -28.89 -2.57
CA VAL A 25 1.38 -27.94 -3.13
C VAL A 25 1.89 -26.50 -2.99
N PHE A 26 2.45 -26.15 -1.83
CA PHE A 26 3.03 -24.83 -1.61
C PHE A 26 4.15 -24.53 -2.60
N LEU A 27 5.16 -25.40 -2.73
CA LEU A 27 6.29 -25.20 -3.63
C LEU A 27 5.87 -25.05 -5.10
N LYS A 28 4.83 -25.78 -5.53
CA LYS A 28 4.30 -25.68 -6.90
C LYS A 28 3.48 -24.42 -7.14
N THR A 29 2.81 -23.89 -6.12
CA THR A 29 1.84 -22.77 -6.27
C THR A 29 2.40 -21.42 -5.87
N GLU A 30 3.47 -21.35 -5.06
CA GLU A 30 3.98 -20.11 -4.50
C GLU A 30 4.41 -19.10 -5.57
N ALA A 31 5.14 -19.55 -6.59
CA ALA A 31 5.58 -18.69 -7.69
C ALA A 31 4.40 -18.08 -8.45
N ALA A 32 3.38 -18.90 -8.77
CA ALA A 32 2.17 -18.45 -9.43
C ALA A 32 1.36 -17.48 -8.55
N ARG A 33 1.26 -17.76 -7.24
CA ARG A 33 0.61 -16.86 -6.27
C ARG A 33 1.30 -15.50 -6.23
N LYS A 34 2.64 -15.47 -6.09
CA LYS A 34 3.42 -14.23 -6.08
C LYS A 34 3.26 -13.44 -7.38
N ALA A 35 3.28 -14.11 -8.53
CA ALA A 35 3.06 -13.47 -9.82
C ALA A 35 1.64 -12.87 -9.94
N ASN A 36 0.61 -13.62 -9.54
CA ASN A 36 -0.77 -13.15 -9.56
C ASN A 36 -1.00 -11.97 -8.59
N GLU A 37 -0.39 -12.00 -7.41
CA GLU A 37 -0.44 -10.89 -6.46
C GLU A 37 0.25 -9.64 -7.03
N LYS A 38 1.41 -9.78 -7.67
CA LYS A 38 2.11 -8.67 -8.33
C LYS A 38 1.26 -8.08 -9.45
N ALA A 39 0.75 -8.93 -10.35
CA ALA A 39 -0.10 -8.52 -11.46
C ALA A 39 -1.37 -7.80 -10.99
N ARG A 40 -2.06 -8.36 -9.97
CA ARG A 40 -3.26 -7.73 -9.38
C ARG A 40 -2.95 -6.37 -8.75
N LYS A 41 -1.80 -6.23 -8.08
CA LYS A 41 -1.35 -4.95 -7.51
C LYS A 41 -1.08 -3.93 -8.62
N GLU A 42 -0.36 -4.30 -9.67
CA GLU A 42 -0.06 -3.42 -10.80
C GLU A 42 -1.34 -2.99 -11.54
N GLU A 43 -2.25 -3.94 -11.80
CA GLU A 43 -3.56 -3.63 -12.40
C GLU A 43 -4.37 -2.66 -11.52
N ALA A 44 -4.39 -2.88 -10.21
CA ALA A 44 -5.04 -1.97 -9.27
C ALA A 44 -4.39 -0.58 -9.32
N MET A 45 -3.06 -0.49 -9.33
CA MET A 45 -2.34 0.78 -9.42
C MET A 45 -2.71 1.54 -10.69
N VAL A 46 -2.65 0.89 -11.86
CA VAL A 46 -3.02 1.49 -13.14
C VAL A 46 -4.49 1.93 -13.16
N ARG A 47 -5.40 1.11 -12.63
CA ARG A 47 -6.83 1.44 -12.54
C ARG A 47 -7.06 2.69 -11.67
N LEU A 48 -6.36 2.80 -10.54
CA LEU A 48 -6.53 3.91 -9.62
C LEU A 48 -5.94 5.23 -10.15
N LEU A 49 -4.95 5.19 -11.07
CA LEU A 49 -4.46 6.40 -11.75
C LEU A 49 -5.46 6.96 -12.77
N GLY A 50 -6.40 6.14 -13.26
CA GLY A 50 -7.38 6.56 -14.26
C GLY A 50 -6.77 6.86 -15.63
N LEU A 51 -5.70 6.14 -16.00
CA LEU A 51 -4.98 6.36 -17.26
C LEU A 51 -5.72 5.79 -18.48
N SER A 52 -5.51 6.44 -19.62
CA SER A 52 -5.98 5.95 -20.91
C SER A 52 -5.27 4.63 -21.27
N ALA A 53 -5.89 3.79 -22.12
CA ALA A 53 -5.32 2.48 -22.49
C ALA A 53 -3.90 2.58 -23.10
N GLY A 54 -3.60 3.67 -23.82
CA GLY A 54 -2.29 3.89 -24.45
C GLY A 54 -1.18 4.32 -23.49
N ASP A 55 -1.53 4.88 -22.33
CA ASP A 55 -0.56 5.38 -21.35
C ASP A 55 -0.11 4.29 -20.36
N LYS A 56 -0.92 3.23 -20.19
CA LYS A 56 -0.66 2.15 -19.23
C LYS A 56 0.73 1.53 -19.37
N ALA A 57 1.16 1.29 -20.61
CA ALA A 57 2.45 0.64 -20.90
C ALA A 57 3.67 1.55 -20.70
N LYS A 58 3.46 2.85 -20.48
CA LYS A 58 4.53 3.85 -20.35
C LYS A 58 4.74 4.33 -18.91
N VAL A 59 3.91 3.87 -17.98
CA VAL A 59 4.04 4.24 -16.56
C VAL A 59 5.16 3.45 -15.94
N HIS A 60 6.05 4.14 -15.25
CA HIS A 60 7.06 3.52 -14.40
C HIS A 60 6.69 3.69 -12.93
N PHE A 61 6.70 2.58 -12.19
CA PHE A 61 6.44 2.54 -10.76
C PHE A 61 7.77 2.43 -10.02
N VAL A 62 8.17 3.51 -9.34
CA VAL A 62 9.44 3.60 -8.64
C VAL A 62 9.21 3.33 -7.15
N ASN A 63 9.92 2.35 -6.61
CA ASN A 63 9.83 2.02 -5.18
C ASN A 63 10.78 2.90 -4.34
N ILE A 64 10.27 3.34 -3.20
CA ILE A 64 11.04 3.95 -2.12
C ILE A 64 10.89 3.03 -0.92
N TYR A 65 11.94 2.29 -0.60
CA TYR A 65 11.96 1.38 0.55
C TYR A 65 12.42 2.12 1.80
N ARG A 66 11.75 1.86 2.92
CA ARG A 66 12.05 2.48 4.22
C ARG A 66 12.49 1.44 5.23
N TYR A 67 13.55 1.81 5.96
CA TYR A 67 14.17 0.98 6.99
C TYR A 67 14.28 1.76 8.30
N LEU A 68 14.19 1.04 9.42
CA LEU A 68 14.68 1.49 10.71
C LEU A 68 16.06 0.90 10.94
N ILE A 69 16.96 1.71 11.47
CA ILE A 69 18.34 1.34 11.75
C ILE A 69 18.58 1.65 13.23
N GLU A 70 18.86 0.63 14.03
CA GLU A 70 19.17 0.79 15.45
C GLU A 70 20.67 0.70 15.69
N THR A 71 21.26 1.77 16.22
CA THR A 71 22.71 1.90 16.48
C THR A 71 22.92 2.38 17.92
N SER A 72 23.46 1.52 18.79
CA SER A 72 23.87 1.85 20.18
C SER A 72 22.91 2.80 20.93
N GLY A 73 21.60 2.48 20.94
CA GLY A 73 20.57 3.24 21.64
C GLY A 73 19.95 4.42 20.87
N LYS A 74 20.32 4.63 19.61
CA LYS A 74 19.71 5.61 18.70
C LYS A 74 18.98 4.90 17.56
N THR A 75 17.90 5.51 17.09
CA THR A 75 17.15 5.05 15.92
C THR A 75 17.34 6.03 14.77
N LEU A 76 17.83 5.54 13.64
CA LEU A 76 17.94 6.27 12.37
C LEU A 76 16.92 5.71 11.36
N ILE A 77 16.67 6.49 10.31
CA ILE A 77 15.71 6.14 9.26
C ILE A 77 16.46 6.01 7.93
N GLY A 78 16.42 4.82 7.34
CA GLY A 78 16.99 4.53 6.03
C GLY A 78 15.94 4.65 4.93
N TYR A 79 16.32 5.23 3.79
CA TYR A 79 15.54 5.25 2.55
C TYR A 79 16.40 4.71 1.40
N LEU A 80 15.84 3.79 0.61
CA LEU A 80 16.47 3.26 -0.59
C LEU A 80 15.56 3.51 -1.79
N PHE A 81 16.08 4.19 -2.81
CA PHE A 81 15.36 4.48 -4.05
C PHE A 81 16.32 4.63 -5.23
N GLU A 82 15.81 4.44 -6.44
CA GLU A 82 16.60 4.52 -7.66
C GLU A 82 16.94 5.97 -8.05
N THR A 83 18.16 6.18 -8.56
CA THR A 83 18.61 7.43 -9.19
C THR A 83 19.33 7.10 -10.49
N ARG A 84 19.61 8.10 -11.34
CA ARG A 84 20.38 7.91 -12.57
C ARG A 84 21.80 7.37 -12.36
N LYS A 85 22.42 7.61 -11.19
CA LYS A 85 23.73 7.08 -10.83
C LYS A 85 23.67 5.64 -10.27
N GLY A 86 22.47 5.11 -10.06
CA GLY A 86 22.22 3.85 -9.38
C GLY A 86 21.37 4.02 -8.13
N PRO A 87 21.03 2.92 -7.43
CA PRO A 87 20.23 2.94 -6.22
C PRO A 87 20.93 3.68 -5.09
N ALA A 88 20.30 4.73 -4.56
CA ALA A 88 20.80 5.54 -3.47
C ALA A 88 20.19 5.07 -2.14
N PHE A 89 21.05 4.72 -1.19
CA PHE A 89 20.69 4.47 0.19
C PHE A 89 21.06 5.69 1.05
N VAL A 90 20.04 6.26 1.68
CA VAL A 90 20.14 7.50 2.46
C VAL A 90 19.75 7.19 3.90
N VAL A 91 20.55 7.65 4.86
CA VAL A 91 20.25 7.53 6.28
C VAL A 91 20.04 8.92 6.87
N LEU A 92 18.90 9.11 7.52
CA LEU A 92 18.49 10.35 8.17
C LEU A 92 18.35 10.15 9.67
N THR A 93 18.53 11.21 10.44
CA THR A 93 18.05 11.26 11.83
C THR A 93 16.52 11.37 11.85
N PRO A 94 15.86 11.10 12.99
CA PRO A 94 14.41 11.30 13.13
C PRO A 94 13.94 12.73 12.81
N GLU A 95 14.82 13.72 13.00
CA GLU A 95 14.60 15.13 12.69
C GLU A 95 14.79 15.46 11.19
N GLY A 96 15.21 14.48 10.37
CA GLY A 96 15.40 14.64 8.92
C GLY A 96 16.81 15.04 8.49
N ASN A 97 17.79 15.08 9.40
CA ASN A 97 19.16 15.45 9.05
C ASN A 97 19.91 14.31 8.39
N LEU A 98 20.61 14.59 7.28
CA LEU A 98 21.40 13.60 6.57
C LEU A 98 22.59 13.11 7.40
N ARG A 99 22.71 11.78 7.55
CA ARG A 99 23.85 11.10 8.17
C ARG A 99 24.73 10.38 7.17
N MET A 100 24.12 9.71 6.19
CA MET A 100 24.84 8.89 5.22
C MET A 100 24.10 8.92 3.89
N LEU A 101 24.87 8.91 2.80
CA LEU A 101 24.36 8.74 1.43
C LEU A 101 25.36 7.86 0.68
N GLU A 102 24.92 6.66 0.30
CA GLU A 102 25.73 5.67 -0.38
C GLU A 102 24.98 5.14 -1.61
N TYR A 103 25.73 4.83 -2.67
CA TYR A 103 25.17 4.12 -3.82
C TYR A 103 25.41 2.63 -3.67
N LEU A 104 24.37 1.83 -3.91
CA LEU A 104 24.43 0.37 -3.84
C LEU A 104 24.73 -0.21 -5.21
N ASP A 105 25.65 -1.17 -5.25
CA ASP A 105 25.89 -1.99 -6.44
C ASP A 105 24.92 -3.17 -6.45
N ILE A 106 23.69 -2.91 -6.91
CA ILE A 106 22.60 -3.88 -6.96
C ILE A 106 21.75 -3.63 -8.21
N SER A 107 21.34 -4.71 -8.88
CA SER A 107 20.51 -4.62 -10.07
C SER A 107 19.07 -4.22 -9.73
N ALA A 108 18.34 -3.63 -10.69
CA ALA A 108 16.92 -3.28 -10.50
C ALA A 108 16.04 -4.50 -10.16
N LYS A 109 16.39 -5.69 -10.67
CA LYS A 109 15.68 -6.94 -10.36
C LYS A 109 15.92 -7.36 -8.90
N ASP A 110 17.17 -7.28 -8.45
CA ASP A 110 17.54 -7.68 -7.09
C ASP A 110 17.06 -6.66 -6.05
N LEU A 111 16.84 -5.40 -6.45
CA LEU A 111 16.13 -4.43 -5.62
C LEU A 111 14.71 -4.85 -5.27
N GLU A 112 14.03 -5.70 -6.05
CA GLU A 112 12.71 -6.20 -5.67
C GLU A 112 12.78 -7.30 -4.60
N ASP A 113 13.91 -7.99 -4.48
CA ASP A 113 14.14 -9.03 -3.48
C ASP A 113 14.61 -8.45 -2.13
N GLU A 114 13.90 -8.81 -1.05
CA GLU A 114 14.18 -8.25 0.27
C GLU A 114 15.54 -8.65 0.82
N THR A 115 15.91 -9.93 0.66
CA THR A 115 17.20 -10.46 1.12
C THR A 115 18.35 -9.73 0.44
N SER A 116 18.27 -9.62 -0.89
CA SER A 116 19.28 -8.94 -1.72
C SER A 116 19.42 -7.46 -1.35
N ARG A 117 18.30 -6.74 -1.14
CA ARG A 117 18.33 -5.36 -0.63
C ARG A 117 19.04 -5.26 0.72
N GLU A 118 18.66 -6.10 1.68
CA GLU A 118 19.23 -6.04 3.03
C GLU A 118 20.72 -6.33 3.04
N GLU A 119 21.18 -7.33 2.27
CA GLU A 119 22.60 -7.63 2.13
C GLU A 119 23.39 -6.46 1.54
N ALA A 120 22.86 -5.82 0.50
CA ALA A 120 23.47 -4.65 -0.12
C ALA A 120 23.57 -3.46 0.86
N ILE A 121 22.52 -3.23 1.66
CA ILE A 121 22.51 -2.18 2.69
C ILE A 121 23.52 -2.50 3.80
N LYS A 122 23.52 -3.73 4.33
CA LYS A 122 24.41 -4.15 5.43
C LYS A 122 25.90 -4.03 5.04
N LYS A 123 26.24 -4.31 3.77
CA LYS A 123 27.60 -4.10 3.24
C LYS A 123 28.08 -2.64 3.35
N LYS A 124 27.15 -1.67 3.27
CA LYS A 124 27.45 -0.23 3.38
C LYS A 124 27.38 0.31 4.80
N LEU A 125 26.42 -0.16 5.62
CA LEU A 125 26.27 0.27 7.02
C LEU A 125 27.40 -0.23 7.93
N GLY A 126 27.96 -1.41 7.62
CA GLY A 126 28.97 -2.06 8.46
C GLY A 126 28.35 -2.96 9.53
N ALA A 127 29.21 -3.55 10.37
CA ALA A 127 28.79 -4.51 11.40
C ALA A 127 28.24 -3.81 12.65
N GLY A 128 27.21 -4.39 13.27
CA GLY A 128 26.70 -3.98 14.59
C GLY A 128 25.37 -3.21 14.59
N GLU A 129 24.80 -2.90 13.42
CA GLU A 129 23.51 -2.24 13.33
C GLU A 129 22.37 -3.24 13.09
N ARG A 130 21.22 -3.02 13.74
CA ARG A 130 20.00 -3.77 13.44
C ARG A 130 19.21 -3.03 12.39
N LEU A 131 19.18 -3.59 11.18
CA LEU A 131 18.34 -3.13 10.08
C LEU A 131 16.97 -3.80 10.17
N THR A 132 15.89 -3.03 10.00
CA THR A 132 14.52 -3.56 9.95
C THR A 132 13.74 -2.88 8.83
N PHE A 133 13.36 -3.66 7.81
CA PHE A 133 12.43 -3.18 6.79
C PHE A 133 11.10 -2.79 7.44
N THR A 134 10.57 -1.62 7.07
CA THR A 134 9.31 -1.11 7.65
C THR A 134 8.17 -1.08 6.65
N ASP A 135 8.36 -0.38 5.54
CA ASP A 135 7.36 -0.17 4.50
C ASP A 135 8.02 0.29 3.20
N ASN A 136 7.25 0.33 2.12
CA ASN A 136 7.64 0.97 0.87
C ASN A 136 6.53 1.90 0.35
N TYR A 137 6.93 2.95 -0.35
CA TYR A 137 6.04 3.78 -1.16
C TYR A 137 6.33 3.57 -2.64
N ILE A 138 5.33 3.83 -3.46
CA ILE A 138 5.48 3.73 -4.91
C ILE A 138 5.15 5.08 -5.51
N VAL A 139 6.04 5.59 -6.35
CA VAL A 139 5.81 6.80 -7.14
C VAL A 139 5.53 6.38 -8.58
N ALA A 140 4.37 6.77 -9.11
CA ALA A 140 4.06 6.57 -10.52
C ALA A 140 4.58 7.75 -11.34
N THR A 141 5.27 7.43 -12.43
CA THR A 141 5.84 8.41 -13.33
C THR A 141 5.51 8.09 -14.77
N LEU A 142 5.42 9.13 -15.59
CA LEU A 142 5.27 9.02 -17.04
C LEU A 142 6.15 10.10 -17.66
N ASN A 143 7.12 9.71 -18.48
CA ASN A 143 8.08 10.62 -19.13
C ASN A 143 8.80 11.55 -18.13
N GLY A 144 9.17 11.04 -16.95
CA GLY A 144 9.82 11.81 -15.89
C GLY A 144 8.89 12.78 -15.14
N GLN A 145 7.59 12.78 -15.43
CA GLN A 145 6.59 13.53 -14.67
C GLN A 145 5.91 12.63 -13.65
N ARG A 146 5.81 13.13 -12.43
CA ARG A 146 5.12 12.46 -11.33
C ARG A 146 3.60 12.47 -11.56
N LEU A 147 3.01 11.28 -11.73
CA LEU A 147 1.56 11.11 -11.91
C LEU A 147 0.81 10.94 -10.58
N GLY A 148 1.49 10.42 -9.57
CA GLY A 148 0.89 10.16 -8.27
C GLY A 148 1.71 9.21 -7.43
N TYR A 149 1.11 8.79 -6.32
CA TYR A 149 1.74 7.95 -5.32
C TYR A 149 0.82 6.81 -4.91
N PHE A 150 1.42 5.69 -4.49
CA PHE A 150 0.72 4.62 -3.81
C PHE A 150 1.33 4.34 -2.45
N ILE A 151 0.44 4.25 -1.47
CA ILE A 151 0.77 3.86 -0.12
C ILE A 151 0.18 2.48 0.12
N LEU A 152 1.05 1.51 0.38
CA LEU A 152 0.65 0.20 0.88
C LEU A 152 0.71 0.24 2.40
N GLY A 153 -0.40 -0.05 3.05
CA GLY A 153 -0.47 0.01 4.50
C GLY A 153 -1.52 -0.90 5.08
N ARG A 154 -1.57 -0.93 6.41
CA ARG A 154 -2.58 -1.68 7.15
C ARG A 154 -3.16 -0.86 8.28
N THR A 155 -4.37 -1.24 8.66
CA THR A 155 -5.04 -0.73 9.85
C THR A 155 -5.70 -1.88 10.59
N GLN A 156 -5.85 -1.75 11.90
CA GLN A 156 -6.54 -2.76 12.68
C GLN A 156 -8.04 -2.64 12.40
N GLY A 157 -8.65 -3.66 11.79
CA GLY A 157 -10.08 -3.79 11.58
C GLY A 157 -10.85 -4.12 12.86
N PHE A 158 -12.02 -4.75 12.71
CA PHE A 158 -12.79 -5.26 13.84
C PHE A 158 -12.15 -6.53 14.41
N LYS A 159 -11.72 -7.46 13.55
CA LYS A 159 -11.08 -8.73 13.97
C LYS A 159 -9.57 -8.73 13.75
N THR A 160 -9.16 -8.45 12.53
CA THR A 160 -7.77 -8.63 12.08
C THR A 160 -7.24 -7.38 11.37
N TRP A 161 -6.11 -7.50 10.69
CA TRP A 161 -5.54 -6.41 9.92
C TRP A 161 -6.25 -6.28 8.58
N ILE A 162 -6.66 -5.05 8.25
CA ILE A 162 -7.12 -4.68 6.91
C ILE A 162 -5.92 -4.11 6.17
N LYS A 163 -5.46 -4.77 5.11
CA LYS A 163 -4.43 -4.27 4.19
C LYS A 163 -5.09 -3.47 3.08
N MET A 164 -4.52 -2.30 2.77
CA MET A 164 -5.07 -1.38 1.80
C MET A 164 -3.98 -0.70 0.98
N MET A 165 -4.38 -0.29 -0.22
CA MET A 165 -3.61 0.56 -1.12
C MET A 165 -4.34 1.90 -1.28
N ILE A 166 -3.63 3.00 -1.06
CA ILE A 166 -4.15 4.35 -1.23
C ILE A 166 -3.42 5.00 -2.39
N ALA A 167 -4.16 5.45 -3.41
CA ALA A 167 -3.63 6.21 -4.52
C ALA A 167 -3.84 7.71 -4.27
N LEU A 168 -2.77 8.50 -4.40
CA LEU A 168 -2.78 9.94 -4.26
C LEU A 168 -2.30 10.59 -5.56
N SER A 169 -2.83 11.77 -5.88
CA SER A 169 -2.27 12.65 -6.91
C SER A 169 -1.01 13.38 -6.43
N PRO A 170 -0.28 14.10 -7.31
CA PRO A 170 0.91 14.85 -6.92
C PRO A 170 0.66 15.92 -5.85
N ASP A 171 -0.55 16.50 -5.81
CA ASP A 171 -1.05 17.44 -4.79
C ASP A 171 -1.66 16.75 -3.56
N TYR A 172 -1.46 15.44 -3.41
CA TYR A 172 -1.96 14.60 -2.32
C TYR A 172 -3.50 14.52 -2.20
N THR A 173 -4.22 14.83 -3.27
CA THR A 173 -5.65 14.53 -3.36
C THR A 173 -5.85 13.04 -3.56
N LEU A 174 -6.78 12.43 -2.81
CA LEU A 174 -7.00 10.99 -2.88
C LEU A 174 -7.68 10.61 -4.22
N LYS A 175 -7.01 9.77 -5.00
CA LYS A 175 -7.49 9.26 -6.30
C LYS A 175 -8.26 7.95 -6.16
N GLY A 176 -7.89 7.11 -5.19
CA GLY A 176 -8.66 5.93 -4.85
C GLY A 176 -8.12 5.14 -3.67
N LEU A 177 -8.95 4.20 -3.22
CA LEU A 177 -8.68 3.27 -2.14
C LEU A 177 -8.99 1.86 -2.63
N GLU A 178 -8.07 0.92 -2.41
CA GLU A 178 -8.29 -0.50 -2.65
C GLU A 178 -8.05 -1.28 -1.36
N ILE A 179 -8.99 -2.15 -0.98
CA ILE A 179 -8.78 -3.12 0.09
C ILE A 179 -8.13 -4.36 -0.54
N LEU A 180 -6.95 -4.70 -0.06
CA LEU A 180 -6.15 -5.81 -0.59
C LEU A 180 -6.43 -7.12 0.15
N GLU A 181 -6.65 -7.04 1.46
CA GLU A 181 -6.85 -8.19 2.34
C GLU A 181 -7.62 -7.74 3.59
N GLN A 182 -8.59 -8.55 4.01
CA GLN A 182 -9.41 -8.34 5.22
C GLN A 182 -10.10 -9.65 5.62
N GLU A 183 -10.51 -9.77 6.88
CA GLU A 183 -11.31 -10.90 7.40
C GLU A 183 -12.50 -10.43 8.26
N GLU A 184 -13.09 -9.31 7.86
CA GLU A 184 -14.30 -8.76 8.46
C GLU A 184 -15.53 -9.59 8.05
N ASP A 185 -16.61 -9.46 8.82
CA ASP A 185 -17.83 -10.23 8.58
C ASP A 185 -18.49 -9.89 7.23
N PRO A 186 -18.74 -10.88 6.34
CA PRO A 186 -19.44 -10.66 5.08
C PRO A 186 -20.84 -10.05 5.29
N GLY A 187 -21.19 -9.06 4.48
CA GLY A 187 -22.46 -8.33 4.61
C GLY A 187 -22.51 -7.29 5.75
N LEU A 188 -21.45 -7.20 6.56
CA LEU A 188 -21.25 -6.16 7.57
C LEU A 188 -19.93 -5.43 7.30
N GLY A 189 -18.86 -5.76 8.05
CA GLY A 189 -17.57 -5.09 7.91
C GLY A 189 -16.88 -5.36 6.58
N GLY A 190 -17.14 -6.51 5.95
CA GLY A 190 -16.57 -6.86 4.65
C GLY A 190 -17.04 -5.95 3.50
N GLU A 191 -18.09 -5.17 3.72
CA GLU A 191 -18.58 -4.18 2.75
C GLU A 191 -17.59 -3.02 2.51
N ILE A 192 -16.52 -2.90 3.29
CA ILE A 192 -15.42 -1.97 3.02
C ILE A 192 -14.76 -2.19 1.65
N GLU A 193 -14.94 -3.37 1.03
CA GLU A 193 -14.45 -3.66 -0.32
C GLU A 193 -15.30 -3.04 -1.43
N LYS A 194 -16.55 -2.65 -1.14
CA LYS A 194 -17.50 -2.20 -2.15
C LYS A 194 -17.18 -0.79 -2.64
N GLU A 195 -17.53 -0.53 -3.89
CA GLU A 195 -17.32 0.76 -4.55
C GLU A 195 -18.00 1.90 -3.79
N TYR A 196 -19.23 1.70 -3.30
CA TYR A 196 -19.95 2.74 -2.54
C TYR A 196 -19.25 3.14 -1.23
N PHE A 197 -18.36 2.32 -0.68
CA PHE A 197 -17.58 2.68 0.50
C PHE A 197 -16.24 3.29 0.09
N LYS A 198 -15.44 2.57 -0.69
CA LYS A 198 -14.08 3.00 -1.07
C LYS A 198 -14.06 4.29 -1.87
N ASN A 199 -15.06 4.51 -2.73
CA ASN A 199 -15.07 5.67 -3.61
C ASN A 199 -15.47 6.96 -2.89
N GLN A 200 -15.98 6.89 -1.64
CA GLN A 200 -16.30 8.09 -0.86
C GLN A 200 -15.06 8.94 -0.57
N PHE A 201 -13.89 8.31 -0.56
CA PHE A 201 -12.62 8.97 -0.29
C PHE A 201 -12.11 9.77 -1.50
N ILE A 202 -12.58 9.47 -2.72
CA ILE A 202 -12.05 10.03 -3.96
C ILE A 202 -12.31 11.54 -4.03
N GLY A 203 -11.32 12.30 -4.49
CA GLY A 203 -11.40 13.76 -4.63
C GLY A 203 -11.19 14.53 -3.33
N LYS A 204 -11.07 13.85 -2.18
CA LYS A 204 -10.78 14.51 -0.91
C LYS A 204 -9.33 14.99 -0.90
N THR A 205 -9.15 16.29 -0.74
CA THR A 205 -7.84 16.94 -0.61
C THR A 205 -7.15 16.53 0.69
N LEU A 206 -5.83 16.75 0.78
CA LEU A 206 -5.07 16.48 2.01
C LEU A 206 -5.70 17.14 3.24
N ARG A 207 -6.06 18.42 3.15
CA ARG A 207 -6.73 19.17 4.23
C ARG A 207 -8.05 18.50 4.64
N ARG A 208 -8.85 18.06 3.67
CA ARG A 208 -10.11 17.39 3.94
C ARG A 208 -9.89 16.04 4.61
N LEU A 209 -8.94 15.25 4.14
CA LEU A 209 -8.61 13.94 4.70
C LEU A 209 -8.28 14.05 6.20
N MET A 210 -7.46 15.02 6.61
CA MET A 210 -7.05 15.18 8.01
C MET A 210 -8.21 15.46 8.98
N THR A 211 -9.33 15.96 8.48
CA THR A 211 -10.52 16.32 9.26
C THR A 211 -11.66 15.32 9.12
N LEU A 212 -11.49 14.23 8.36
CA LEU A 212 -12.54 13.24 8.14
C LEU A 212 -12.99 12.58 9.42
N LYS A 213 -14.32 12.45 9.51
CA LYS A 213 -15.03 11.65 10.50
C LYS A 213 -15.86 10.57 9.79
N VAL A 214 -16.37 9.64 10.60
CA VAL A 214 -17.37 8.67 10.17
C VAL A 214 -18.72 9.08 10.74
N ILE A 215 -19.73 9.19 9.88
CA ILE A 215 -21.10 9.57 10.24
C ILE A 215 -22.04 8.37 10.12
N LYS A 216 -22.96 8.23 11.08
CA LYS A 216 -23.96 7.15 11.13
C LYS A 216 -25.28 7.58 10.47
N ARG A 217 -25.18 8.19 9.29
CA ARG A 217 -26.34 8.57 8.47
C ARG A 217 -26.45 7.60 7.28
N PRO A 218 -27.65 7.32 6.77
CA PRO A 218 -27.80 6.53 5.57
C PRO A 218 -27.08 7.23 4.41
N LEU A 219 -26.38 6.45 3.58
CA LEU A 219 -25.75 6.95 2.37
C LEU A 219 -26.85 7.42 1.40
N PRO A 220 -26.87 8.70 0.98
CA PRO A 220 -27.85 9.20 0.03
C PRO A 220 -27.84 8.37 -1.25
N GLU A 221 -29.02 8.07 -1.80
CA GLU A 221 -29.13 7.17 -2.95
C GLU A 221 -28.45 7.74 -4.20
N GLU A 222 -28.57 9.04 -4.42
CA GLU A 222 -27.87 9.74 -5.50
C GLU A 222 -26.34 9.65 -5.34
N TYR A 223 -25.83 9.82 -4.11
CA TYR A 223 -24.41 9.66 -3.85
C TYR A 223 -23.97 8.21 -4.11
N ARG A 224 -24.74 7.22 -3.64
CA ARG A 224 -24.48 5.80 -3.92
C ARG A 224 -24.41 5.51 -5.43
N ARG A 225 -25.33 6.06 -6.22
CA ARG A 225 -25.38 5.88 -7.68
C ARG A 225 -24.10 6.36 -8.36
N CYS A 226 -23.55 7.51 -7.96
CA CYS A 226 -22.30 7.97 -8.56
C CYS A 226 -21.07 7.20 -8.05
N LEU A 227 -21.10 6.67 -6.82
CA LEU A 227 -19.98 5.91 -6.27
C LEU A 227 -19.83 4.51 -6.88
N GLU A 228 -20.92 3.83 -7.22
CA GLU A 228 -20.92 2.47 -7.80
C GLU A 228 -20.63 2.48 -9.31
N ARG A 229 -19.37 2.81 -9.67
CA ARG A 229 -18.90 2.94 -11.07
C ARG A 229 -19.24 1.76 -11.96
N SER A 230 -19.13 0.54 -11.44
CA SER A 230 -19.49 -0.70 -12.15
C SER A 230 -20.96 -0.76 -12.58
N ARG A 231 -21.85 0.03 -11.96
CA ARG A 231 -23.28 0.08 -12.26
C ARG A 231 -23.64 1.20 -13.23
N TRP A 232 -22.75 2.15 -13.53
CA TRP A 232 -23.04 3.29 -14.41
C TRP A 232 -23.65 2.88 -15.76
N PRO A 233 -23.15 1.86 -16.49
CA PRO A 233 -23.74 1.46 -17.77
C PRO A 233 -25.20 0.98 -17.63
N LYS A 234 -25.52 0.28 -16.54
CA LYS A 234 -26.88 -0.20 -16.27
C LYS A 234 -27.82 0.91 -15.83
N LEU A 235 -27.27 1.96 -15.23
CA LEU A 235 -28.01 3.12 -14.74
C LEU A 235 -28.16 4.23 -15.80
N GLY A 236 -27.58 4.04 -17.00
CA GLY A 236 -27.55 5.07 -18.04
C GLY A 236 -26.82 6.34 -17.60
N LEU A 237 -25.87 6.23 -16.67
CA LEU A 237 -25.17 7.38 -16.09
C LEU A 237 -23.84 7.61 -16.82
N SER A 238 -23.67 8.77 -17.46
CA SER A 238 -22.39 9.12 -18.09
C SER A 238 -21.30 9.41 -17.04
N PRO A 239 -20.01 9.22 -17.34
CA PRO A 239 -18.92 9.57 -16.44
C PRO A 239 -18.96 11.03 -15.97
N GLU A 240 -19.31 11.96 -16.86
CA GLU A 240 -19.39 13.40 -16.58
C GLU A 240 -20.55 13.72 -15.62
N GLU A 241 -21.72 13.10 -15.82
CA GLU A 241 -22.85 13.22 -14.90
C GLU A 241 -22.54 12.62 -13.53
N ALA A 242 -21.94 11.43 -13.49
CA ALA A 242 -21.54 10.79 -12.24
C ALA A 242 -20.53 11.66 -11.47
N GLN A 243 -19.56 12.25 -12.17
CA GLN A 243 -18.58 13.13 -11.55
C GLN A 243 -19.23 14.38 -10.99
N ARG A 244 -20.14 15.03 -11.72
CA ARG A 244 -20.90 16.19 -11.23
C ARG A 244 -21.72 15.85 -9.99
N LEU A 245 -22.35 14.66 -9.97
CA LEU A 245 -23.14 14.21 -8.82
C LEU A 245 -22.26 13.96 -7.59
N CYS A 246 -21.18 13.20 -7.75
CA CYS A 246 -20.24 12.91 -6.68
C CYS A 246 -19.54 14.17 -6.14
N GLN A 247 -19.32 15.19 -6.99
CA GLN A 247 -18.69 16.44 -6.57
C GLN A 247 -19.48 17.16 -5.47
N GLN A 248 -20.81 17.02 -5.44
CA GLN A 248 -21.65 17.63 -4.40
C GLN A 248 -21.35 17.08 -3.00
N TYR A 249 -20.91 15.82 -2.93
CA TYR A 249 -20.63 15.10 -1.69
C TYR A 249 -19.13 14.99 -1.37
N VAL A 250 -18.25 15.59 -2.18
CA VAL A 250 -16.79 15.45 -2.01
C VAL A 250 -16.31 15.92 -0.63
N ASN A 251 -17.00 16.91 -0.06
CA ASN A 251 -16.68 17.47 1.25
C ASN A 251 -17.37 16.74 2.41
N ASP A 252 -18.26 15.79 2.15
CA ASP A 252 -18.93 15.03 3.20
C ASP A 252 -17.95 14.18 4.00
N ASP A 253 -18.33 13.89 5.24
CA ASP A 253 -17.70 12.84 6.03
C ASP A 253 -18.01 11.46 5.45
N ILE A 254 -17.31 10.42 5.92
CA ILE A 254 -17.51 9.06 5.44
C ILE A 254 -18.80 8.51 6.04
N TYR A 255 -19.74 8.15 5.19
CA TYR A 255 -20.96 7.44 5.57
C TYR A 255 -20.59 6.02 6.00
N ALA A 256 -20.89 5.70 7.25
CA ALA A 256 -20.63 4.38 7.81
C ALA A 256 -21.44 3.32 7.07
N ILE A 257 -20.85 2.14 6.93
CA ILE A 257 -21.60 0.93 6.58
C ILE A 257 -22.58 0.64 7.72
N THR A 258 -23.85 0.45 7.39
CA THR A 258 -24.91 0.11 8.34
C THR A 258 -24.53 -1.17 9.09
N GLY A 259 -24.57 -1.13 10.43
CA GLY A 259 -24.17 -2.27 11.27
C GLY A 259 -22.66 -2.50 11.41
N ALA A 260 -21.81 -1.77 10.66
CA ALA A 260 -20.35 -1.95 10.65
C ALA A 260 -19.58 -0.63 10.80
N THR A 261 -19.98 0.18 11.79
CA THR A 261 -19.31 1.47 12.05
C THR A 261 -17.86 1.31 12.49
N ILE A 262 -17.50 0.21 13.18
CA ILE A 262 -16.12 -0.02 13.63
C ILE A 262 -15.21 -0.16 12.40
N SER A 263 -15.51 -1.08 11.48
CA SER A 263 -14.74 -1.29 10.25
C SER A 263 -14.62 0.01 9.43
N SER A 264 -15.74 0.73 9.28
CA SER A 264 -15.76 2.04 8.60
C SER A 264 -14.80 3.06 9.25
N THR A 265 -14.81 3.13 10.58
CA THR A 265 -13.94 4.03 11.36
C THR A 265 -12.48 3.62 11.26
N ARG A 266 -12.19 2.32 11.36
CA ARG A 266 -10.82 1.80 11.29
C ARG A 266 -10.16 2.03 9.94
N VAL A 267 -10.92 1.87 8.85
CA VAL A 267 -10.44 2.22 7.50
C VAL A 267 -10.21 3.71 7.38
N THR A 268 -11.17 4.55 7.81
CA THR A 268 -11.05 6.01 7.72
C THR A 268 -9.84 6.54 8.50
N GLU A 269 -9.64 6.10 9.75
CA GLU A 269 -8.46 6.48 10.54
C GLU A 269 -7.16 5.88 9.99
N GLY A 270 -7.23 4.69 9.41
CA GLY A 270 -6.12 4.07 8.69
C GLY A 270 -5.63 4.95 7.53
N VAL A 271 -6.56 5.37 6.66
CA VAL A 271 -6.27 6.26 5.54
C VAL A 271 -5.66 7.57 6.04
N LYS A 272 -6.26 8.22 7.04
CA LYS A 272 -5.73 9.46 7.63
C LYS A 272 -4.30 9.31 8.13
N ARG A 273 -4.04 8.29 8.94
CA ARG A 273 -2.71 8.03 9.51
C ARG A 273 -1.67 7.74 8.43
N LEU A 274 -2.00 6.88 7.47
CA LEU A 274 -1.09 6.47 6.40
C LEU A 274 -0.74 7.66 5.48
N VAL A 275 -1.74 8.42 5.05
CA VAL A 275 -1.53 9.61 4.21
C VAL A 275 -0.72 10.67 4.96
N LYS A 276 -1.04 10.95 6.24
CA LYS A 276 -0.30 11.92 7.05
C LYS A 276 1.18 11.54 7.17
N ALA A 277 1.46 10.29 7.50
CA ALA A 277 2.83 9.80 7.63
C ALA A 277 3.57 9.86 6.29
N PHE A 278 2.90 9.48 5.21
CA PHE A 278 3.47 9.51 3.86
C PHE A 278 3.87 10.92 3.41
N VAL A 279 2.97 11.90 3.54
CA VAL A 279 3.23 13.29 3.09
C VAL A 279 4.47 13.84 3.77
N HIS A 280 4.55 13.72 5.10
CA HIS A 280 5.73 14.17 5.85
C HIS A 280 7.03 13.49 5.38
N ARG A 281 6.97 12.18 5.11
CA ARG A 281 8.14 11.41 4.64
C ARG A 281 8.55 11.81 3.22
N MET A 282 7.60 12.07 2.33
CA MET A 282 7.90 12.52 0.97
C MET A 282 8.47 13.93 0.94
N GLU A 283 7.99 14.83 1.79
CA GLU A 283 8.56 16.18 1.92
C GLU A 283 10.05 16.13 2.32
N LEU A 284 10.41 15.23 3.26
CA LEU A 284 11.81 15.01 3.65
C LEU A 284 12.65 14.50 2.47
N ILE A 285 12.13 13.54 1.70
CA ILE A 285 12.82 12.98 0.54
C ILE A 285 12.98 14.04 -0.56
N ASP A 286 11.92 14.77 -0.89
CA ASP A 286 11.95 15.83 -1.92
C ASP A 286 12.92 16.96 -1.51
N HIS A 287 12.96 17.33 -0.22
CA HIS A 287 13.94 18.29 0.30
C HIS A 287 15.38 17.77 0.14
N LEU A 288 15.64 16.53 0.52
CA LEU A 288 16.95 15.90 0.36
C LEU A 288 17.38 15.84 -1.10
N ILE A 289 16.49 15.40 -2.00
CA ILE A 289 16.75 15.30 -3.44
C ILE A 289 17.22 16.64 -3.98
N LYS A 290 16.52 17.73 -3.63
CA LYS A 290 16.90 19.09 -4.03
C LYS A 290 18.22 19.52 -3.41
N GLN A 291 18.41 19.29 -2.12
CA GLN A 291 19.62 19.70 -1.39
C GLN A 291 20.89 19.00 -1.90
N LYS A 292 20.78 17.73 -2.32
CA LYS A 292 21.92 16.91 -2.75
C LYS A 292 22.04 16.78 -4.27
N GLY A 293 21.11 17.36 -5.03
CA GLY A 293 21.09 17.25 -6.49
C GLY A 293 20.94 15.81 -6.97
N LEU A 294 20.09 15.02 -6.31
CA LEU A 294 19.85 13.63 -6.70
C LEU A 294 18.98 13.58 -7.94
N GLU A 295 19.49 12.95 -9.00
CA GLU A 295 18.73 12.75 -10.24
C GLU A 295 17.83 11.52 -10.12
N VAL A 296 16.62 11.72 -9.59
CA VAL A 296 15.60 10.67 -9.48
C VAL A 296 14.75 10.58 -10.76
N PRO A 297 14.17 9.39 -11.05
CA PRO A 297 13.28 9.22 -12.20
C PRO A 297 11.87 9.83 -12.00
N PHE A 298 11.57 10.48 -10.86
CA PHE A 298 10.23 10.90 -10.42
C PHE A 298 10.14 12.30 -9.79
#